data_AF-A0A534EQU6-F1
#
_entry.id   AF-A0A534EQU6-F1
#
_cell.length_a   1.000
_cell.length_b   1.000
_cell.length_c   1.000
_cell.angle_alpha   90.00
_cell.angle_beta   90.00
_cell.angle_gamma   90.00
#
_symmetry.space_group_name_H-M   'P 1'
#
loop_
_entity.id
_entity.type
_entity.pdbx_description
1 polymer ?
#
loop_
_entity_poly.entity_id
_entity_poly.type
_entity_poly.pdbx_seq_one_letter_code
_entity_poly.pdbx_strand_id
1 'polypeptide(L)'
;MAVQAASLEILEKAAVPPAQARAIVQAIEIEIAGAKDTLATKQDILILRHEIAELRTELRSETTELRREVEGKLSQSEFHAAMTRGVRHLYGAIMGQFALLLGVAYFFVSHVPH
;
A
#
# COMPACT_ATOMS: atom_id res chain seq x y z
N MET A 1 -26.60 26.18 30.04
CA MET A 1 -27.60 26.98 30.78
C MET A 1 -28.60 26.13 31.57
N ALA A 2 -29.31 25.17 30.96
CA ALA A 2 -30.29 24.35 31.72
C ALA A 2 -29.65 23.53 32.87
N VAL A 3 -28.49 22.91 32.63
CA VAL A 3 -27.77 22.14 33.66
C VAL A 3 -27.28 23.06 34.78
N GLN A 4 -26.72 24.22 34.43
CA GLN A 4 -26.19 25.21 35.37
C GLN A 4 -27.28 25.74 36.33
N ALA A 5 -28.49 25.99 35.80
CA ALA A 5 -29.64 26.40 36.59
C ALA A 5 -30.07 25.30 37.58
N ALA A 6 -30.12 24.04 37.13
CA ALA A 6 -30.42 22.90 38.00
C ALA A 6 -29.35 22.70 39.08
N SER A 7 -28.06 22.86 38.75
CA SER A 7 -26.95 22.76 39.71
C SER A 7 -27.06 23.80 40.82
N LEU A 8 -27.40 25.05 40.46
CA LEU A 8 -27.58 26.12 41.43
C LEU A 8 -28.78 25.87 42.35
N GLU A 9 -29.89 25.36 41.80
CA GLU A 9 -31.08 25.00 42.59
C GLU A 9 -30.79 23.86 43.59
N ILE A 10 -29.97 22.88 43.21
CA ILE A 10 -29.53 21.79 44.10
C ILE A 10 -28.65 22.34 45.24
N LEU A 11 -27.70 23.22 44.91
CA LEU A 11 -26.80 23.82 45.90
C LEU A 11 -27.53 24.79 46.84
N GLU A 12 -28.56 25.48 46.34
CA GLU A 12 -29.46 26.30 47.15
C GLU A 12 -30.26 25.44 48.14
N LYS A 13 -30.82 24.31 47.70
CA LYS A 13 -31.48 23.32 48.58
C LYS A 13 -30.53 22.72 49.62
N ALA A 14 -29.24 22.68 49.34
CA ALA A 14 -28.18 22.27 50.26
C ALA A 14 -27.68 23.40 51.18
N ALA A 15 -28.33 24.57 51.17
CA ALA A 15 -27.97 25.76 51.96
C ALA A 15 -26.55 26.30 51.69
N VAL A 16 -26.01 26.08 50.48
CA VAL A 16 -24.72 26.65 50.09
C VAL A 16 -24.88 28.14 49.77
N PRO A 17 -24.02 29.03 50.30
CA PRO A 17 -24.07 30.46 50.01
C PRO A 17 -24.05 30.74 48.49
N PRO A 18 -24.87 31.67 47.97
CA PRO A 18 -25.01 31.88 46.52
C PRO A 18 -23.69 32.18 45.79
N ALA A 19 -22.78 32.90 46.42
CA ALA A 19 -21.45 33.17 45.87
C ALA A 19 -20.61 31.90 45.74
N GLN A 20 -20.68 31.02 46.74
CA GLN A 20 -19.97 29.74 46.76
C GLN A 20 -20.59 28.74 45.78
N ALA A 21 -21.92 28.70 45.67
CA ALA A 21 -22.61 27.85 44.69
C ALA A 21 -22.21 28.23 43.25
N ARG A 22 -22.15 29.52 42.94
CA ARG A 22 -21.68 30.01 41.62
C ARG A 22 -20.23 29.63 41.35
N ALA A 23 -19.34 29.80 42.34
CA ALA A 23 -17.94 29.43 42.21
C ALA A 23 -17.75 27.93 41.96
N ILE A 24 -18.50 27.07 42.68
CA ILE A 24 -18.47 25.61 42.50
C ILE A 24 -18.94 25.23 41.10
N VAL A 25 -20.08 25.77 40.66
CA VAL A 25 -20.63 25.47 39.34
C VAL A 25 -19.68 25.92 38.24
N GLN A 26 -19.05 27.09 38.38
CA GLN A 26 -18.09 27.59 37.42
C GLN A 26 -16.81 26.72 37.37
N ALA A 27 -16.29 26.28 38.52
CA ALA A 27 -15.13 25.40 38.57
C ALA A 27 -15.42 24.05 37.88
N ILE A 28 -16.60 23.47 38.15
CA ILE A 28 -17.06 22.22 37.53
C ILE A 28 -17.21 22.40 36.01
N GLU A 29 -17.76 23.52 35.54
CA GLU A 29 -17.90 23.78 34.10
C GLU A 29 -16.56 23.87 33.38
N ILE A 30 -15.57 24.54 34.00
CA ILE A 30 -14.20 24.61 33.47
C ILE A 30 -13.61 23.20 33.39
N GLU A 31 -13.79 22.39 34.43
CA GLU A 31 -13.24 21.03 34.48
C GLU A 31 -13.94 20.08 33.50
N ILE A 32 -15.26 20.19 33.32
CA ILE A 32 -16.01 19.44 32.31
C ILE A 32 -15.56 19.83 30.89
N ALA A 33 -15.37 21.13 30.63
CA ALA A 33 -14.86 21.58 29.33
C ALA A 33 -13.47 21.00 29.05
N GLY A 34 -12.54 21.08 30.02
CA GLY A 34 -11.21 20.49 29.89
C GLY A 34 -11.23 18.96 29.72
N ALA A 35 -12.11 18.26 30.45
CA ALA A 35 -12.28 16.82 30.30
C ALA A 35 -12.83 16.44 28.93
N LYS A 36 -13.78 17.23 28.39
CA LYS A 36 -14.33 17.03 27.05
C LYS A 36 -13.29 17.25 25.96
N ASP A 37 -12.46 18.28 26.07
CA ASP A 37 -11.38 18.56 25.11
C ASP A 37 -10.32 17.44 25.14
N THR A 38 -10.00 16.94 26.34
CA THR A 38 -9.10 15.79 26.51
C THR A 38 -9.69 14.52 25.89
N LEU A 39 -10.99 14.29 26.06
CA LEU A 39 -11.68 13.15 25.47
C LEU A 39 -11.72 13.22 23.95
N ALA A 40 -11.99 14.40 23.39
CA ALA A 40 -11.93 14.64 21.95
C ALA A 40 -10.54 14.32 21.39
N THR A 41 -9.48 14.86 22.02
CA THR A 41 -8.09 14.57 21.62
C THR A 41 -7.76 13.08 21.66
N LYS A 42 -8.23 12.35 22.68
CA LYS A 42 -8.03 10.90 22.77
C LYS A 42 -8.73 10.16 21.64
N GLN A 43 -9.94 10.58 21.28
CA GLN A 43 -10.69 9.99 20.19
C GLN A 43 -10.00 10.26 18.84
N ASP A 44 -9.50 11.47 18.63
CA ASP A 44 -8.74 11.82 17.44
C ASP A 44 -7.46 10.97 17.30
N ILE A 45 -6.76 10.73 18.41
CA ILE A 45 -5.58 9.83 18.43
C ILE A 45 -5.97 8.39 18.04
N LEU A 46 -7.12 7.90 18.47
CA LEU A 46 -7.60 6.56 18.09
C LEU A 46 -7.92 6.48 16.60
N ILE A 47 -8.56 7.52 16.06
CA ILE A 47 -8.86 7.62 14.62
C ILE A 47 -7.56 7.63 13.82
N LEU A 48 -6.61 8.50 14.17
CA LEU A 48 -5.31 8.58 13.48
C LEU A 48 -4.53 7.26 13.56
N ARG A 49 -4.58 6.56 14.71
CA ARG A 49 -3.95 5.23 14.83
C ARG A 49 -4.59 4.20 13.90
N HIS A 50 -5.90 4.27 13.73
CA HIS A 50 -6.61 3.39 12.81
C HIS A 50 -6.24 3.69 11.36
N GLU A 51 -6.30 4.95 10.94
CA GLU A 51 -5.91 5.40 9.60
C GLU A 51 -4.45 5.02 9.26
N ILE A 52 -3.51 5.21 10.21
CA ILE A 52 -2.11 4.78 10.03
C ILE A 52 -2.00 3.27 9.85
N ALA A 53 -2.80 2.49 10.58
CA ALA A 53 -2.79 1.04 10.44
C ALA A 53 -3.30 0.60 9.06
N GLU A 54 -4.38 1.24 8.58
CA GLU A 54 -4.94 0.99 7.24
C GLU A 54 -3.94 1.36 6.14
N LEU A 55 -3.37 2.57 6.17
CA LEU A 55 -2.36 3.02 5.21
C LEU A 55 -1.13 2.09 5.20
N ARG A 56 -0.71 1.58 6.37
CA ARG A 56 0.40 0.62 6.45
C ARG A 56 0.04 -0.71 5.78
N THR A 57 -1.20 -1.17 5.91
CA THR A 57 -1.66 -2.39 5.23
C THR A 57 -1.77 -2.21 3.72
N GLU A 58 -2.28 -1.07 3.27
CA GLU A 58 -2.40 -0.71 1.85
C GLU A 58 -1.02 -0.62 1.20
N LEU A 59 -0.09 0.16 1.77
CA LEU A 59 1.28 0.27 1.26
C LEU A 59 1.98 -1.09 1.19
N ARG A 60 1.77 -1.96 2.18
CA ARG A 60 2.32 -3.32 2.15
C ARG A 60 1.73 -4.13 1.00
N SER A 61 0.43 -4.04 0.78
CA SER A 61 -0.25 -4.72 -0.32
C SER A 61 0.29 -4.24 -1.67
N GLU A 62 0.31 -2.93 -1.91
CA GLU A 62 0.83 -2.33 -3.15
C GLU A 62 2.29 -2.71 -3.41
N THR A 63 3.13 -2.68 -2.37
CA THR A 63 4.55 -3.09 -2.49
C THR A 63 4.67 -4.56 -2.90
N THR A 64 3.82 -5.45 -2.35
CA THR A 64 3.84 -6.86 -2.74
C THR A 64 3.33 -7.09 -4.16
N GLU A 65 2.35 -6.31 -4.59
CA GLU A 65 1.81 -6.37 -5.95
C GLU A 65 2.84 -5.88 -6.98
N LEU A 66 3.44 -4.71 -6.75
CA LEU A 66 4.53 -4.18 -7.57
C LEU A 66 5.70 -5.15 -7.68
N ARG A 67 6.08 -5.79 -6.57
CA ARG A 67 7.14 -6.81 -6.58
C ARG A 67 6.78 -7.99 -7.48
N ARG A 68 5.54 -8.51 -7.39
CA ARG A 68 5.06 -9.60 -8.26
C ARG A 68 5.03 -9.18 -9.72
N GLU A 69 4.59 -7.96 -10.01
CA GLU A 69 4.54 -7.45 -11.38
C GLU A 69 5.95 -7.34 -11.99
N VAL A 70 6.91 -6.83 -11.23
CA VAL A 70 8.32 -6.73 -11.67
C VAL A 70 8.92 -8.11 -11.89
N GLU A 71 8.74 -9.05 -10.95
CA GLU A 71 9.20 -10.44 -11.09
C GLU A 71 8.58 -11.10 -12.34
N GLY A 72 7.28 -10.92 -12.56
CA GLY A 72 6.58 -11.42 -13.75
C GLY A 72 7.12 -10.85 -15.06
N LYS A 73 7.33 -9.52 -15.13
CA LYS A 73 7.89 -8.85 -16.31
C LYS A 73 9.32 -9.30 -16.61
N LEU A 74 10.15 -9.50 -15.58
CA LEU A 74 11.50 -10.01 -15.73
C LEU A 74 11.50 -11.45 -16.27
N SER A 75 10.69 -12.34 -15.69
CA SER A 75 10.57 -13.73 -16.19
C SER A 75 10.07 -13.77 -17.64
N GLN A 76 9.11 -12.91 -18.01
CA GLN A 76 8.64 -12.82 -19.39
C GLN A 76 9.76 -12.34 -20.34
N SER A 77 10.54 -11.34 -19.94
CA SER A 77 11.68 -10.84 -20.72
C SER A 77 12.76 -11.91 -20.91
N GLU A 78 13.13 -12.62 -19.85
CA GLU A 78 14.09 -13.73 -19.90
C GLU A 78 13.63 -14.84 -20.84
N PHE A 79 12.34 -15.20 -20.78
CA PHE A 79 11.75 -16.17 -21.69
C PHE A 79 11.81 -15.72 -23.15
N HIS A 80 11.48 -14.46 -23.44
CA HIS A 80 11.60 -13.90 -24.79
C HIS A 80 13.05 -13.89 -25.28
N ALA A 81 14.02 -13.53 -24.43
CA ALA A 81 15.43 -13.56 -24.77
C ALA A 81 15.93 -14.99 -25.05
N ALA A 82 15.50 -15.96 -24.24
CA ALA A 82 15.82 -17.38 -24.41
C ALA A 82 15.23 -17.93 -25.72
N MET A 83 13.96 -17.64 -26.00
CA MET A 83 13.29 -18.04 -27.25
C MET A 83 14.01 -17.44 -28.47
N THR A 84 14.32 -16.14 -28.43
CA THR A 84 15.03 -15.46 -29.52
C THR A 84 16.42 -16.06 -29.76
N ARG A 85 17.13 -16.43 -28.69
CA ARG A 85 18.42 -17.12 -28.80
C ARG A 85 18.27 -18.50 -29.44
N GLY A 86 17.27 -19.28 -29.02
CA GLY A 86 16.98 -20.60 -29.58
C GLY A 86 16.63 -20.56 -31.07
N VAL A 87 15.73 -19.66 -31.47
CA VAL A 87 15.33 -19.47 -32.88
C VAL A 87 16.52 -19.11 -33.76
N ARG A 88 17.35 -18.16 -33.33
CA ARG A 88 18.56 -17.76 -34.07
C ARG A 88 19.56 -18.89 -34.20
N HIS A 89 19.74 -19.70 -33.16
CA HIS A 89 20.65 -20.85 -33.22
C HIS A 89 20.14 -21.93 -34.18
N LEU A 90 18.84 -22.25 -34.12
CA LEU A 90 18.20 -23.18 -35.04
C LEU A 90 18.32 -22.70 -36.50
N TYR A 91 18.04 -21.43 -36.76
CA TYR A 91 18.17 -20.84 -38.09
C TYR A 91 19.60 -20.92 -38.61
N GLY A 92 20.59 -20.62 -37.76
CA GLY A 92 22.01 -20.77 -38.12
C GLY A 92 22.39 -22.23 -38.45
N ALA A 93 21.90 -23.19 -37.68
CA ALA A 93 22.13 -24.61 -37.93
C ALA A 93 21.52 -25.08 -39.27
N ILE A 94 20.28 -24.69 -39.54
CA ILE A 94 19.59 -25.00 -40.80
C ILE A 94 20.34 -24.39 -41.98
N MET A 95 20.72 -23.11 -41.89
CA MET A 95 21.48 -22.45 -42.96
C MET A 95 22.85 -23.09 -43.19
N GLY A 96 23.54 -23.50 -42.12
CA GLY A 96 24.79 -24.25 -42.22
C GLY A 96 24.62 -25.60 -42.92
N GLN A 97 23.56 -26.34 -42.57
CA GLN A 97 23.22 -27.61 -43.24
C GLN A 97 22.91 -27.40 -44.73
N PHE A 98 22.10 -26.40 -45.09
CA PHE A 98 21.81 -26.08 -46.49
C PHE A 98 23.07 -25.72 -47.28
N ALA A 99 23.95 -24.88 -46.71
CA ALA A 99 25.21 -24.51 -47.35
C ALA A 99 26.11 -25.73 -47.59
N LEU A 100 26.17 -26.65 -46.61
CA LEU A 100 26.93 -27.89 -46.73
C LEU A 100 26.36 -28.80 -47.82
N LEU A 101 25.03 -28.99 -47.88
CA LEU A 101 24.37 -29.78 -48.91
C LEU A 101 24.61 -29.20 -50.32
N LEU A 102 24.53 -27.88 -50.47
CA LEU A 102 24.82 -27.20 -51.73
C LEU A 102 26.29 -27.37 -52.15
N GLY A 103 27.23 -27.28 -51.20
CA GLY A 103 28.64 -27.54 -51.45
C GLY A 103 28.92 -28.97 -51.90
N VAL A 104 28.28 -29.95 -51.26
CA VAL A 104 28.36 -31.36 -51.66
C VAL A 104 27.79 -31.54 -53.08
N ALA A 105 26.60 -31.01 -53.35
CA ALA A 105 25.98 -31.11 -54.68
C ALA A 105 26.86 -30.48 -55.77
N TYR A 106 27.44 -29.31 -55.51
CA TYR A 106 28.38 -28.65 -56.43
C TYR A 106 29.64 -29.49 -56.68
N PHE A 107 30.21 -30.09 -55.64
CA PHE A 107 31.38 -30.97 -55.78
C PHE A 107 31.07 -32.16 -56.69
N PHE A 108 29.93 -32.82 -56.51
CA PHE A 108 29.51 -33.91 -57.38
C PHE A 108 29.35 -33.47 -58.84
N VAL A 109 28.69 -32.34 -59.09
CA VAL A 109 28.51 -31.79 -60.46
C VAL A 109 29.83 -31.41 -61.12
N SER A 110 30.79 -30.90 -60.36
CA SER A 110 32.05 -30.37 -60.90
C SER A 110 33.18 -31.39 -61.01
N HIS A 111 33.19 -32.43 -60.17
CA HIS A 111 34.32 -33.36 -60.05
C HIS A 111 33.99 -34.82 -60.36
N VAL A 112 32.70 -35.19 -60.53
CA VAL A 112 32.33 -36.53 -60.99
C VAL A 112 32.03 -36.47 -62.49
N PRO A 113 32.91 -37.02 -63.35
CA PRO A 113 32.61 -37.13 -64.78
C PRO A 113 31.44 -38.11 -64.99
N HIS A 114 30.48 -37.69 -65.81
CA HIS A 114 29.35 -38.51 -66.26
C HIS A 114 29.80 -39.71 -67.10
#